data_AF-A0A2I2USE5-F1
#
_entry.id   AF-A0A2I2USE5-F1
#
_cell.length_a   1.000
_cell.length_b   1.000
_cell.length_c   1.000
_cell.angle_alpha   90.00
_cell.angle_beta   90.00
_cell.angle_gamma   90.00
#
_symmetry.space_group_name_H-M   'P 1'
#
loop_
_entity.id
_entity.type
_entity.pdbx_description
1 polymer ?
#
loop_
_entity_poly.entity_id
_entity_poly.type
_entity_poly.pdbx_seq_one_letter_code
_entity_poly.pdbx_strand_id
1 'polypeptide(L)'
;MEDEQSFSDICGGRLALQRRYYSPSCREFCISCPRLSLRSLTAVTCTVWLAAYGLFTLCENSIILSAAIFITLLGLLGYLHFVKIDQETLLIIDSLGIQMTSSYASGKESTTFIEMGKVKDVIINEGIYMQKVIYYLCILLKDPVEPHGISQVVPVFQSAKPRLDCLIEVYRSCQEVLAHQKATSASP
;
A
#
# COMPACT_ATOMS: atom_id res chain seq x y z
N MET A 1 19.50 4.68 -7.98
CA MET A 1 19.28 3.34 -8.56
C MET A 1 17.86 2.94 -8.21
N GLU A 2 17.05 2.56 -9.18
CA GLU A 2 15.68 2.08 -8.95
C GLU A 2 15.71 0.54 -9.00
N ASP A 3 15.38 -0.11 -7.90
CA ASP A 3 15.32 -1.56 -7.82
C ASP A 3 13.87 -1.98 -7.60
N GLU A 4 13.27 -2.65 -8.58
CA GLU A 4 11.92 -3.21 -8.51
C GLU A 4 11.98 -4.71 -8.23
N GLN A 5 11.25 -5.17 -7.22
CA GLN A 5 11.20 -6.57 -6.83
C GLN A 5 9.77 -6.98 -6.48
N SER A 6 9.37 -8.17 -6.90
CA SER A 6 8.02 -8.69 -6.68
C SER A 6 7.91 -9.46 -5.37
N PHE A 7 6.90 -9.14 -4.58
CA PHE A 7 6.55 -9.80 -3.32
C PHE A 7 5.09 -10.25 -3.32
N SER A 8 4.62 -10.73 -2.18
CA SER A 8 3.22 -11.07 -1.98
C SER A 8 2.65 -10.41 -0.73
N ASP A 9 1.34 -10.18 -0.72
CA ASP A 9 0.58 -9.78 0.46
C ASP A 9 0.24 -10.99 1.35
N ILE A 10 -0.35 -10.75 2.53
CA ILE A 10 -0.81 -11.80 3.45
C ILE A 10 -1.91 -12.72 2.87
N CYS A 11 -2.56 -12.33 1.78
CA CYS A 11 -3.60 -13.05 1.07
C CYS A 11 -3.07 -13.83 -0.16
N GLY A 12 -1.79 -13.68 -0.50
CA GLY A 12 -1.17 -14.27 -1.69
C GLY A 12 -1.32 -13.43 -2.98
N GLY A 13 -1.85 -12.21 -2.89
CA GLY A 13 -1.82 -11.23 -3.97
C GLY A 13 -0.39 -10.79 -4.27
N ARG A 14 -0.07 -10.49 -5.53
CA ARG A 14 1.25 -9.97 -5.90
C ARG A 14 1.39 -8.54 -5.39
N LEU A 15 2.60 -8.13 -5.04
CA LEU A 15 2.97 -6.75 -4.72
C LEU A 15 4.25 -6.41 -5.46
N ALA A 16 4.41 -5.18 -5.92
CA ALA A 16 5.67 -4.67 -6.45
C ALA A 16 6.28 -3.71 -5.42
N LEU A 17 7.47 -4.02 -4.93
CA LEU A 17 8.27 -3.11 -4.11
C LEU A 17 9.26 -2.39 -5.02
N GLN A 18 9.10 -1.08 -5.15
CA GLN A 18 10.04 -0.21 -5.82
C GLN A 18 10.88 0.52 -4.75
N ARG A 19 12.20 0.40 -4.87
CA ARG A 19 13.16 1.06 -3.97
C ARG A 19 13.83 2.19 -4.71
N ARG A 20 13.84 3.37 -4.09
CA ARG A 20 14.50 4.57 -4.61
C ARG A 20 15.49 5.09 -3.58
N TYR A 21 16.76 5.07 -3.96
CA TYR A 21 17.86 5.59 -3.16
C TYR A 21 18.26 6.97 -3.71
N TYR A 22 17.97 8.02 -2.96
CA TYR A 22 18.37 9.39 -3.31
C TYR A 22 19.74 9.74 -2.70
N SER A 23 19.97 9.33 -1.45
CA SER A 23 21.24 9.48 -0.74
C SER A 23 21.39 8.38 0.32
N PRO A 24 22.55 8.23 1.00
CA PRO A 24 22.68 7.30 2.13
C PRO A 24 21.67 7.56 3.25
N SER A 25 21.26 8.82 3.37
CA SER A 25 20.34 9.38 4.37
C SER A 25 18.87 9.48 3.94
N CYS A 26 18.58 9.30 2.65
CA CYS A 26 17.26 9.50 2.06
C CYS A 26 16.88 8.31 1.17
N ARG A 27 15.87 7.57 1.60
CA ARG A 27 15.38 6.35 0.92
C ARG A 27 13.86 6.35 0.85
N GLU A 28 13.34 5.92 -0.29
CA GLU A 28 11.91 5.79 -0.55
C GLU A 28 11.57 4.34 -0.92
N PHE A 29 10.50 3.83 -0.32
CA PHE A 29 9.94 2.51 -0.56
C PHE A 29 8.50 2.67 -1.03
N CYS A 30 8.23 2.32 -2.27
CA CYS A 30 6.88 2.31 -2.83
C CYS A 30 6.40 0.87 -2.97
N ILE A 31 5.28 0.55 -2.32
CA ILE A 31 4.58 -0.71 -2.49
C ILE A 31 3.37 -0.44 -3.37
N SER A 32 3.41 -1.01 -4.57
CA SER A 32 2.31 -0.95 -5.52
C SER A 32 1.57 -2.28 -5.55
N CYS A 33 0.27 -2.22 -5.37
CA CYS A 33 -0.59 -3.36 -5.65
C CYS A 33 -0.75 -3.48 -7.18
N PRO A 34 -0.89 -4.69 -7.73
CA PRO A 34 -1.12 -4.88 -9.16
C PRO A 34 -2.39 -4.13 -9.52
N ARG A 35 -2.23 -3.17 -10.44
CA ARG A 35 -3.35 -2.45 -11.02
C ARG A 35 -4.37 -3.44 -11.53
N LEU A 36 -5.64 -3.05 -11.43
CA LEU A 36 -6.73 -3.80 -12.02
C LEU A 36 -6.33 -4.22 -13.44
N SER A 37 -6.42 -5.51 -13.71
CA SER A 37 -6.26 -6.02 -15.05
C SER A 37 -7.41 -5.48 -15.89
N LEU A 38 -7.18 -4.34 -16.54
CA LEU A 38 -8.10 -3.75 -17.51
C LEU A 38 -8.50 -4.82 -18.55
N ARG A 39 -7.59 -5.73 -18.89
CA ARG A 39 -7.85 -6.88 -19.77
C ARG A 39 -8.90 -7.83 -19.20
N SER A 40 -8.82 -8.16 -17.92
CA SER A 40 -9.81 -9.00 -17.26
C SER A 40 -11.16 -8.28 -17.18
N LEU A 41 -11.15 -6.99 -16.86
CA LEU A 41 -12.37 -6.19 -16.80
C LEU A 41 -13.04 -6.10 -18.18
N THR A 42 -12.26 -5.84 -19.24
CA THR A 42 -12.77 -5.81 -20.62
C THR A 42 -13.27 -7.16 -21.08
N ALA A 43 -12.61 -8.26 -20.70
CA ALA A 43 -13.09 -9.59 -21.05
C ALA A 43 -14.44 -9.88 -20.40
N VAL A 44 -14.59 -9.58 -19.10
CA VAL A 44 -15.86 -9.73 -18.37
C VAL A 44 -16.95 -8.88 -18.99
N THR A 45 -16.70 -7.58 -19.25
CA THR A 45 -17.71 -6.72 -19.87
C THR A 45 -18.07 -7.20 -21.27
N CYS A 46 -17.12 -7.58 -22.12
CA CYS A 46 -17.39 -8.13 -23.45
C CYS A 46 -18.25 -9.40 -23.38
N THR A 47 -17.99 -10.33 -22.44
CA THR A 47 -18.82 -11.54 -22.29
C THR A 47 -20.25 -11.22 -21.87
N VAL A 48 -20.45 -10.26 -20.96
CA VAL A 48 -21.78 -9.80 -20.55
C VAL A 48 -22.54 -9.19 -21.72
N TRP A 49 -21.86 -8.39 -22.55
CA TRP A 49 -22.46 -7.76 -23.73
C TRP A 49 -22.81 -8.75 -24.83
N LEU A 50 -21.94 -9.73 -25.11
CA LEU A 50 -22.24 -10.80 -26.07
C LEU A 50 -23.43 -11.64 -25.64
N ALA A 51 -23.54 -11.98 -24.35
CA ALA A 51 -24.68 -12.71 -23.80
C ALA A 51 -25.97 -11.89 -23.88
N ALA A 52 -25.93 -10.60 -23.53
CA ALA A 52 -27.08 -9.71 -23.61
C ALA A 52 -27.58 -9.54 -25.05
N TYR A 53 -26.66 -9.41 -26.02
CA TYR A 53 -27.00 -9.34 -27.43
C TYR A 53 -27.61 -10.65 -27.95
N GLY A 54 -27.05 -11.80 -27.56
CA GLY A 54 -27.64 -13.11 -27.88
C GLY A 54 -29.07 -13.26 -27.36
N LEU A 55 -29.32 -12.91 -26.08
CA LEU A 55 -30.67 -12.91 -25.51
C LEU A 55 -31.61 -11.93 -26.23
N PHE A 56 -31.11 -10.76 -26.60
CA PHE A 56 -31.91 -9.78 -27.35
C PHE A 56 -32.39 -10.36 -28.69
N THR A 57 -31.53 -11.06 -29.43
CA THR A 57 -31.92 -11.69 -30.71
C THR A 57 -32.94 -12.82 -30.56
N LEU A 58 -33.00 -13.47 -29.40
CA LEU A 58 -33.94 -14.56 -29.12
C LEU A 58 -35.29 -14.07 -28.57
N CYS A 59 -35.28 -13.00 -27.77
CA CYS A 59 -36.47 -12.51 -27.08
C CYS A 59 -37.09 -11.25 -27.74
N GLU A 60 -36.40 -10.61 -28.68
CA GLU A 60 -36.75 -9.33 -29.32
C GLU A 60 -37.13 -8.21 -28.32
N ASN A 61 -36.65 -8.31 -27.09
CA ASN A 61 -37.06 -7.42 -25.99
C ASN A 61 -35.95 -6.44 -25.64
N SER A 62 -36.18 -5.15 -25.91
CA SER A 62 -35.24 -4.06 -25.64
C SER A 62 -34.97 -3.81 -24.16
N ILE A 63 -35.84 -4.30 -23.26
CA ILE A 63 -35.64 -4.23 -21.79
C ILE A 63 -34.38 -4.99 -21.36
N ILE A 64 -34.02 -6.05 -22.09
CA ILE A 64 -32.84 -6.87 -21.77
C ILE A 64 -31.55 -6.04 -21.95
N LEU A 65 -31.49 -5.27 -23.04
CA LEU A 65 -30.32 -4.44 -23.34
C LEU A 65 -30.19 -3.27 -22.36
N SER A 66 -31.29 -2.61 -22.01
CA SER A 66 -31.28 -1.50 -21.06
C SER A 66 -30.94 -1.97 -19.64
N ALA A 67 -31.43 -3.14 -19.22
CA ALA A 67 -31.05 -3.75 -17.94
C ALA A 67 -29.55 -4.11 -17.89
N ALA A 68 -29.00 -4.67 -18.96
CA ALA A 68 -27.58 -4.99 -19.06
C ALA A 68 -26.68 -3.73 -18.96
N ILE A 69 -27.09 -2.62 -19.57
CA ILE A 69 -26.42 -1.31 -19.43
C ILE A 69 -26.40 -0.87 -17.97
N PHE A 70 -27.55 -0.94 -17.30
CA PHE A 70 -27.67 -0.47 -15.91
C PHE A 70 -26.83 -1.31 -14.95
N ILE A 71 -26.85 -2.63 -15.12
CA ILE A 71 -26.05 -3.58 -14.31
C ILE A 71 -24.56 -3.37 -14.55
N THR A 72 -24.12 -3.18 -15.81
CA THR A 72 -22.71 -2.94 -16.12
C THR A 72 -22.22 -1.59 -15.59
N LEU A 73 -23.04 -0.53 -15.67
CA LEU A 73 -22.73 0.78 -15.09
C LEU A 73 -22.61 0.74 -13.55
N LEU A 74 -23.59 0.13 -12.87
CA LEU A 74 -23.56 -0.01 -11.40
C LEU A 74 -22.42 -0.92 -10.96
N GLY A 75 -22.18 -2.02 -11.68
CA GLY A 75 -21.07 -2.94 -11.43
C GLY A 75 -19.72 -2.25 -11.60
N LEU A 76 -19.53 -1.45 -12.66
CA LEU A 76 -18.32 -0.69 -12.89
C LEU A 76 -18.12 0.40 -11.84
N LEU A 77 -19.17 1.15 -11.50
CA LEU A 77 -19.12 2.21 -10.49
C LEU A 77 -18.80 1.64 -9.11
N GLY A 78 -19.46 0.54 -8.73
CA GLY A 78 -19.16 -0.22 -7.53
C GLY A 78 -17.72 -0.73 -7.54
N TYR A 79 -17.30 -1.40 -8.62
CA TYR A 79 -15.95 -1.92 -8.76
C TYR A 79 -14.88 -0.83 -8.61
N LEU A 80 -15.01 0.30 -9.31
CA LEU A 80 -14.08 1.43 -9.19
C LEU A 80 -14.05 2.03 -7.78
N HIS A 81 -15.21 2.12 -7.12
CA HIS A 81 -15.29 2.60 -5.74
C HIS A 81 -14.69 1.61 -4.73
N PHE A 82 -14.80 0.31 -5.00
CA PHE A 82 -14.30 -0.76 -4.13
C PHE A 82 -12.84 -1.14 -4.38
N VAL A 83 -12.27 -0.77 -5.53
CA VAL A 83 -10.85 -0.96 -5.81
C VAL A 83 -10.05 0.03 -4.98
N LYS A 84 -9.78 -0.45 -3.78
CA LYS A 84 -9.00 0.16 -2.72
C LYS A 84 -7.52 0.17 -3.11
N ILE A 85 -6.94 1.36 -2.98
CA ILE A 85 -5.52 1.70 -2.75
C ILE A 85 -4.56 1.09 -3.77
N ASP A 86 -4.07 1.94 -4.68
CA ASP A 86 -3.17 1.55 -5.76
C ASP A 86 -1.73 1.44 -5.25
N GLN A 87 -1.31 2.39 -4.40
CA GLN A 87 0.08 2.54 -3.97
C GLN A 87 0.20 3.06 -2.53
N GLU A 88 1.14 2.52 -1.78
CA GLU A 88 1.56 3.03 -0.47
C GLU A 88 3.08 3.27 -0.48
N THR A 89 3.50 4.46 -0.07
CA THR A 89 4.90 4.89 -0.08
C THR A 89 5.38 5.25 1.33
N LEU A 90 6.61 4.86 1.64
CA LEU A 90 7.33 5.22 2.85
C LEU A 90 8.63 5.91 2.44
N LEU A 91 8.75 7.20 2.73
CA LEU A 91 9.95 8.00 2.51
C LEU A 91 10.60 8.29 3.86
N ILE A 92 11.89 8.01 3.97
CA ILE A 92 12.67 8.21 5.19
C ILE A 92 13.80 9.17 4.89
N ILE A 93 13.86 10.24 5.67
CA ILE A 93 14.88 11.28 5.60
C ILE A 93 15.46 11.42 7.01
N ASP A 94 16.71 10.99 7.19
CA ASP A 94 17.40 10.96 8.48
C ASP A 94 17.37 12.27 9.30
N SER A 95 17.35 13.40 8.59
CA SER A 95 17.50 14.76 9.11
C SER A 95 16.16 15.44 9.32
N LEU A 96 15.10 14.93 8.68
CA LEU A 96 13.78 15.55 8.70
C LEU A 96 12.75 14.66 9.43
N GLY A 97 12.60 13.42 8.97
CA GLY A 97 11.60 12.50 9.49
C GLY A 97 11.16 11.44 8.49
N ILE A 98 10.03 10.81 8.81
CA ILE A 98 9.44 9.74 8.03
C ILE A 98 8.10 10.23 7.47
N GLN A 99 7.95 10.15 6.15
CA GLN A 99 6.72 10.44 5.44
C GLN A 99 6.08 9.15 4.96
N MET A 100 4.79 9.00 5.25
CA MET A 100 3.97 7.91 4.74
C MET A 100 2.90 8.51 3.83
N THR A 101 2.80 7.99 2.61
CA THR A 101 1.84 8.45 1.61
C THR A 101 1.01 7.27 1.12
N SER A 102 -0.30 7.42 1.06
CA SER A 102 -1.22 6.42 0.52
C SER A 102 -2.03 7.01 -0.62
N SER A 103 -1.89 6.43 -1.81
CA SER A 103 -2.52 6.87 -3.05
C SER A 103 -3.62 5.90 -3.47
N TYR A 104 -4.81 6.44 -3.69
CA TYR A 104 -6.02 5.69 -4.01
C TYR A 104 -6.29 5.74 -5.52
N ALA A 105 -6.87 4.68 -6.09
CA ALA A 105 -7.27 4.66 -7.50
C ALA A 105 -8.27 5.78 -7.87
N SER A 106 -8.98 6.34 -6.88
CA SER A 106 -9.82 7.52 -7.02
C SER A 106 -9.05 8.84 -7.22
N GLY A 107 -7.71 8.82 -7.15
CA GLY A 107 -6.87 10.02 -7.20
C GLY A 107 -6.74 10.76 -5.87
N LYS A 108 -7.41 10.28 -4.80
CA LYS A 108 -7.19 10.79 -3.44
C LYS A 108 -5.80 10.37 -2.97
N GLU A 109 -5.09 11.29 -2.35
CA GLU A 109 -3.80 11.04 -1.71
C GLU A 109 -3.90 11.44 -0.23
N SER A 110 -3.33 10.63 0.66
CA SER A 110 -3.22 10.94 2.07
C SER A 110 -1.77 10.82 2.50
N THR A 111 -1.20 11.92 2.97
CA THR A 111 0.20 11.97 3.40
C THR A 111 0.27 12.31 4.88
N THR A 112 1.01 11.52 5.64
CA THR A 112 1.29 11.72 7.07
C THR A 112 2.79 11.85 7.25
N PHE A 113 3.23 12.93 7.90
CA PHE A 113 4.63 13.20 8.17
C PHE A 113 4.91 13.11 9.68
N ILE A 114 5.96 12.40 10.04
CA ILE A 114 6.42 12.23 11.42
C ILE A 114 7.83 12.77 11.52
N GLU A 115 8.00 13.83 12.31
CA GLU A 115 9.29 14.45 12.59
C GLU A 115 10.27 13.48 13.25
N MET A 116 11.54 13.55 12.84
CA MET A 116 12.57 12.62 13.31
C MET A 116 12.80 12.67 14.82
N GLY A 117 12.62 13.84 15.45
CA GLY A 117 12.73 13.99 16.90
C GLY A 117 11.76 13.10 17.68
N LYS A 118 10.55 12.88 17.13
CA LYS A 118 9.49 12.06 17.72
C LYS A 118 9.68 10.57 17.44
N VAL A 119 10.45 10.20 16.42
CA VAL A 119 10.72 8.80 16.09
C VAL A 119 11.69 8.20 17.10
N LYS A 120 11.28 7.11 17.75
CA LYS A 120 12.11 6.30 18.64
C LYS A 120 12.86 5.23 17.86
N ASP A 121 12.11 4.42 17.13
CA ASP A 121 12.63 3.32 16.33
C ASP A 121 11.59 2.83 15.32
N VAL A 122 12.00 2.00 14.37
CA VAL A 122 11.13 1.26 13.47
C VAL A 122 11.25 -0.22 13.82
N ILE A 123 10.13 -0.92 14.02
CA ILE A 123 10.11 -2.34 14.39
C ILE A 123 9.20 -3.13 13.46
N ILE A 124 9.45 -4.43 13.34
CA ILE A 124 8.46 -5.37 12.82
C ILE A 124 7.74 -5.95 14.03
N ASN A 125 6.43 -5.71 14.11
CA ASN A 125 5.58 -6.29 15.15
C ASN A 125 4.80 -7.48 14.60
N GLU A 126 4.50 -8.44 15.46
CA GLU A 126 3.53 -9.50 15.19
C GLU A 126 2.16 -9.11 15.75
N GLY A 127 1.10 -9.54 15.07
CA GLY A 127 -0.27 -9.27 15.50
C GLY A 127 -1.22 -10.34 15.01
N ILE A 128 -2.36 -10.46 15.69
CA ILE A 128 -3.43 -11.38 15.28
C ILE A 128 -4.42 -10.60 14.42
N TYR A 129 -4.55 -11.00 13.18
CA TYR A 129 -5.55 -10.48 12.25
C TYR A 129 -6.54 -11.59 11.88
N MET A 130 -7.80 -11.40 12.28
CA MET A 130 -8.85 -12.43 12.20
C MET A 130 -8.45 -13.71 12.95
N GLN A 131 -8.04 -14.76 12.24
CA GLN A 131 -7.59 -16.05 12.80
C GLN A 131 -6.16 -16.38 12.35
N LYS A 132 -5.39 -15.38 11.92
CA LYS A 132 -4.02 -15.54 11.41
C LYS A 132 -3.06 -14.63 12.16
N VAL A 133 -1.85 -15.12 12.43
CA VAL A 133 -0.74 -14.28 12.87
C VAL A 133 -0.14 -13.61 11.63
N ILE A 134 -0.01 -12.28 11.68
CA ILE A 134 0.61 -11.47 10.63
C ILE A 134 1.74 -10.62 11.20
N TYR A 135 2.72 -10.31 10.36
CA TYR A 135 3.78 -9.36 10.68
C TYR A 135 3.48 -8.04 9.99
N TYR A 136 3.78 -6.93 10.66
CA TYR A 136 3.58 -5.58 10.11
C TYR A 136 4.66 -4.63 10.63
N LEU A 137 5.06 -3.68 9.78
CA LEU A 137 6.07 -2.68 10.14
C LEU A 137 5.42 -1.54 10.91
N CYS A 138 6.08 -1.09 11.97
CA CYS A 138 5.59 -0.02 12.85
C CYS A 138 6.69 1.00 13.11
N ILE A 139 6.29 2.27 13.20
CA ILE A 139 7.13 3.35 13.72
C ILE A 139 6.74 3.55 15.18
N LEU A 140 7.72 3.46 16.09
CA LEU A 140 7.56 3.77 17.51
C LEU A 140 7.81 5.25 17.73
N LEU A 141 6.89 5.92 18.42
CA LEU A 141 7.03 7.33 18.78
C LEU A 141 7.44 7.47 20.25
N LYS A 142 8.38 8.38 20.52
CA LYS A 142 8.83 8.75 21.87
C LYS A 142 7.71 9.46 22.61
N ASP A 143 7.66 9.26 23.92
CA ASP A 143 6.78 10.05 24.78
C ASP A 143 7.39 11.45 25.02
N PRO A 144 6.62 12.55 24.87
CA PRO A 144 7.09 13.89 25.17
C PRO A 144 7.52 14.08 26.64
N VAL A 145 6.94 13.31 27.56
CA VAL A 145 7.17 13.40 29.01
C VAL A 145 8.27 12.44 29.45
N GLU A 146 8.33 11.25 28.86
CA GLU A 146 9.34 10.24 29.17
C GLU A 146 10.12 9.82 27.91
N PRO A 147 11.37 10.27 27.72
CA PRO A 147 12.17 9.96 26.52
C PRO A 147 12.39 8.45 26.28
N HIS A 148 12.30 7.65 27.34
CA HIS A 148 12.41 6.20 27.29
C HIS A 148 11.06 5.48 27.12
N GLY A 149 9.94 6.19 27.27
CA GLY A 149 8.59 5.69 27.03
C GLY A 149 8.29 5.48 25.54
N ILE A 150 7.22 4.74 25.24
CA ILE A 150 6.64 4.63 23.91
C ILE A 150 5.23 5.21 24.02
N SER A 151 4.97 6.33 23.35
CA SER A 151 3.66 6.97 23.42
C SER A 151 2.68 6.37 22.40
N GLN A 152 3.18 6.06 21.20
CA GLN A 152 2.34 5.59 20.10
C GLN A 152 3.09 4.63 19.18
N VAL A 153 2.34 3.68 18.64
CA VAL A 153 2.78 2.76 17.58
C VAL A 153 2.01 3.10 16.31
N VAL A 154 2.72 3.49 15.26
CA VAL A 154 2.12 3.86 13.97
C VAL A 154 2.40 2.77 12.94
N PRO A 155 1.39 1.99 12.51
CA PRO A 155 1.60 0.93 11.53
C PRO A 155 1.76 1.49 10.12
N VAL A 156 2.70 0.91 9.37
CA VAL A 156 3.06 1.24 7.99
C VAL A 156 2.49 0.20 7.04
N PHE A 157 2.14 0.61 5.81
CA PHE A 157 1.57 -0.26 4.77
C PHE A 157 0.30 -1.00 5.20
N GLN A 158 -0.63 -0.28 5.82
CA GLN A 158 -1.84 -0.86 6.42
C GLN A 158 -2.75 -1.52 5.38
N SER A 159 -2.65 -1.09 4.13
CA SER A 159 -3.53 -1.52 3.04
C SER A 159 -2.93 -2.69 2.28
N ALA A 160 -1.67 -2.53 1.83
CA ALA A 160 -0.96 -3.53 1.05
C ALA A 160 -0.65 -4.79 1.87
N LYS A 161 -0.45 -4.65 3.20
CA LYS A 161 -0.13 -5.75 4.12
C LYS A 161 0.88 -6.75 3.52
N PRO A 162 2.08 -6.27 3.16
CA PRO A 162 3.14 -7.13 2.61
C PRO A 162 3.53 -8.24 3.59
N ARG A 163 4.03 -9.36 3.05
CA ARG A 163 4.57 -10.46 3.87
C ARG A 163 5.92 -10.10 4.49
N LEU A 164 6.34 -10.92 5.44
CA LEU A 164 7.54 -10.71 6.25
C LEU A 164 8.83 -10.56 5.43
N ASP A 165 8.96 -11.28 4.31
CA ASP A 165 10.08 -11.17 3.39
C ASP A 165 10.27 -9.74 2.85
N CYS A 166 9.19 -9.13 2.36
CA CYS A 166 9.19 -7.73 1.93
C CYS A 166 9.45 -6.77 3.10
N LEU A 167 8.81 -7.02 4.25
CA LEU A 167 8.97 -6.18 5.45
C LEU A 167 10.41 -6.18 5.98
N ILE A 168 11.11 -7.31 5.92
CA ILE A 168 12.52 -7.42 6.35
C ILE A 168 13.41 -6.53 5.49
N GLU A 169 13.16 -6.45 4.17
CA GLU A 169 13.96 -5.60 3.28
C GLU A 169 13.78 -4.11 3.59
N VAL A 170 12.53 -3.68 3.75
CA VAL A 170 12.22 -2.30 4.13
C VAL A 170 12.82 -2.00 5.51
N TYR A 171 12.59 -2.85 6.49
CA TYR A 171 13.11 -2.70 7.85
C TYR A 171 14.63 -2.55 7.90
N ARG A 172 15.39 -3.42 7.21
CA ARG A 172 16.86 -3.34 7.17
C ARG A 172 17.31 -1.98 6.64
N SER A 173 16.67 -1.54 5.57
CA SER A 173 17.00 -0.25 4.96
C SER A 173 16.64 0.94 5.86
N CYS A 174 15.52 0.88 6.58
CA CYS A 174 15.18 1.87 7.60
C CYS A 174 16.25 1.91 8.70
N GLN A 175 16.64 0.75 9.22
CA GLN A 175 17.60 0.63 10.31
C GLN A 175 18.99 1.17 9.93
N GLU A 176 19.43 0.96 8.69
CA GLU A 176 20.68 1.55 8.19
C GLU A 176 20.63 3.09 8.25
N VAL A 177 19.54 3.71 7.79
CA VAL A 177 19.37 5.17 7.81
C VAL A 177 19.32 5.70 9.25
N LEU A 178 18.59 5.01 10.13
CA LEU A 178 18.48 5.37 11.55
C LEU A 178 19.81 5.20 12.32
N ALA A 179 20.59 4.17 11.98
CA ALA A 179 21.90 3.93 12.56
C ALA A 179 22.92 5.00 12.16
N HIS A 180 22.91 5.43 10.88
CA HIS A 180 23.72 6.54 10.40
C HIS A 180 23.44 7.83 11.18
N GLN A 181 22.17 8.13 11.44
CA GLN A 181 21.81 9.30 12.24
C GLN A 181 22.36 9.22 13.67
N LYS A 182 22.21 8.07 14.35
CA LYS A 182 22.73 7.87 15.71
C LYS A 182 24.25 8.09 15.75
N ALA A 183 24.98 7.58 14.76
CA ALA A 183 26.42 7.79 14.64
C ALA A 183 26.79 9.27 14.46
N THR A 184 26.10 9.99 13.56
CA THR A 184 26.34 11.43 13.32
C THR A 184 25.95 12.30 14.51
N SER A 185 24.92 11.94 15.28
CA SER A 185 24.53 12.66 16.50
C SER A 185 25.47 12.44 17.69
N ALA A 186 26.29 11.37 17.64
CA ALA A 186 27.24 11.04 18.69
C ALA A 186 28.65 11.61 18.43
N SER A 187 28.91 12.15 17.23
CA SER A 187 30.13 12.92 16.95
C SER A 187 29.98 14.36 17.47
N PRO A 188 30.94 14.88 18.26
CA PRO A 188 30.86 16.17 18.96
C PRO A 188 30.92 17.39 18.04
#